data_AF-A0A922YEG1-F1
#
_entry.id   AF-A0A922YEG1-F1
#
_cell.length_a   1.000
_cell.length_b   1.000
_cell.length_c   1.000
_cell.angle_alpha   90.00
_cell.angle_beta   90.00
_cell.angle_gamma   90.00
#
_symmetry.space_group_name_H-M   'P 1'
#
loop_
_entity.id
_entity.type
_entity.pdbx_description
1 polymer ?
#
loop_
_entity_poly.entity_id
_entity_poly.type
_entity_poly.pdbx_seq_one_letter_code
_entity_poly.pdbx_strand_id
1 'polypeptide(L)'
;MAEDRLVRLTIGLPSDVHLALEEMSEELSRPIADLVRDAILEHLASDRWTGIGETAEALLRNGLTNEEVLAEVRRRFPKANTSAASVAWYRSNLRKRDDAVPTDAQARRNRER
;
A
#
# COMPACT_ATOMS: atom_id res chain seq x y z
N MET A 1 13.54 -13.60 -5.83
CA MET A 1 13.37 -13.21 -7.25
C MET A 1 11.90 -13.43 -7.55
N ALA A 2 11.06 -12.39 -7.49
CA ALA A 2 9.64 -12.53 -7.82
C ALA A 2 9.54 -12.61 -9.35
N GLU A 3 8.95 -13.68 -9.85
CA GLU A 3 8.78 -13.91 -11.28
C GLU A 3 7.79 -12.87 -11.84
N ASP A 4 8.24 -12.03 -12.77
CA ASP A 4 7.43 -10.98 -13.40
C ASP A 4 6.43 -11.62 -14.37
N ARG A 5 5.38 -12.21 -13.81
CA ARG A 5 4.35 -12.91 -14.57
C ARG A 5 3.33 -11.89 -15.07
N LEU A 6 3.41 -11.57 -16.36
CA LEU A 6 2.41 -10.75 -17.05
C LEU A 6 1.03 -11.44 -17.03
N VAL A 7 0.05 -10.76 -16.42
CA VAL A 7 -1.36 -11.18 -16.42
C VAL A 7 -2.11 -10.36 -17.46
N ARG A 8 -2.90 -11.02 -18.32
CA ARG A 8 -3.73 -10.35 -19.31
C ARG A 8 -4.99 -9.81 -18.64
N LEU A 9 -5.23 -8.51 -18.79
CA LEU A 9 -6.41 -7.83 -18.28
C LEU A 9 -7.23 -7.29 -19.46
N THR A 10 -8.54 -7.53 -19.44
CA THR A 10 -9.50 -6.96 -20.40
C THR A 10 -10.41 -6.01 -19.65
N ILE A 11 -10.47 -4.75 -20.09
CA ILE A 11 -11.31 -3.70 -19.49
C ILE A 11 -12.12 -3.00 -20.59
N GLY A 12 -13.32 -2.55 -20.23
CA GLY A 12 -14.09 -1.62 -21.05
C GLY A 12 -13.66 -0.19 -20.71
N LEU A 13 -13.23 0.57 -21.71
CA LEU A 13 -12.90 1.98 -21.56
C LEU A 13 -13.95 2.85 -22.25
N PRO A 14 -14.30 4.01 -21.67
CA PRO A 14 -15.04 5.05 -22.38
C PRO A 14 -14.35 5.43 -23.69
N SER A 15 -15.13 5.72 -24.74
CA SER A 15 -14.61 5.97 -26.09
C SER A 15 -13.73 7.23 -26.19
N ASP A 16 -14.03 8.24 -25.39
CA ASP A 16 -13.25 9.46 -25.22
C ASP A 16 -11.85 9.17 -24.63
N VAL A 17 -11.77 8.28 -23.64
CA VAL A 17 -10.50 7.83 -23.05
C VAL A 17 -9.69 7.03 -24.05
N HIS A 18 -10.36 6.19 -24.85
CA HIS A 18 -9.68 5.43 -25.90
C HIS A 18 -9.06 6.34 -26.97
N LEU A 19 -9.81 7.35 -27.43
CA LEU A 19 -9.33 8.32 -28.42
C LEU A 19 -8.11 9.10 -27.90
N ALA A 20 -8.18 9.58 -26.66
CA ALA A 20 -7.05 10.27 -26.03
C ALA A 20 -5.80 9.37 -25.94
N LEU A 21 -5.97 8.08 -25.66
CA LEU A 21 -4.86 7.12 -25.63
C LEU A 21 -4.28 6.83 -27.02
N GLU A 22 -5.11 6.83 -28.08
CA GLU A 22 -4.65 6.71 -29.46
C GLU A 22 -3.81 7.92 -29.87
N GLU A 23 -4.28 9.13 -29.59
CA GLU A 23 -3.53 10.37 -29.84
C GLU A 23 -2.16 10.36 -29.13
N MET A 24 -2.14 9.97 -27.85
CA MET A 24 -0.90 9.85 -27.07
C MET A 24 0.01 8.71 -27.58
N SER A 25 -0.56 7.62 -28.08
CA SER A 25 0.19 6.50 -28.66
C SER A 25 0.92 6.93 -29.93
N GLU A 26 0.27 7.72 -30.78
CA GLU A 26 0.87 8.27 -32.00
C GLU A 26 1.95 9.31 -31.67
N GLU A 27 1.65 10.27 -30.80
CA GLU A 27 2.57 11.35 -30.42
C GLU A 27 3.84 10.79 -29.78
N LEU A 28 3.69 9.81 -28.87
CA LEU A 28 4.82 9.24 -28.14
C LEU A 28 5.47 8.06 -28.88
N SER A 29 4.90 7.59 -30.00
CA SER A 29 5.31 6.36 -30.70
C SER A 29 5.44 5.15 -29.76
N ARG A 30 4.49 5.01 -28.85
CA ARG A 30 4.45 3.95 -27.81
C ARG A 30 3.13 3.20 -27.88
N PRO A 31 3.10 1.88 -27.61
CA PRO A 31 1.85 1.15 -27.61
C PRO A 31 0.93 1.61 -26.47
N ILE A 32 -0.37 1.70 -26.74
CA ILE A 32 -1.43 2.04 -25.76
C ILE A 32 -1.30 1.19 -24.48
N ALA A 33 -0.95 -0.09 -24.61
CA ALA A 33 -0.77 -0.98 -23.47
C ALA A 33 0.29 -0.50 -22.48
N ASP A 34 1.37 0.13 -22.96
CA ASP A 34 2.42 0.67 -22.10
C ASP A 34 1.98 1.98 -21.46
N LEU A 35 1.25 2.83 -22.19
CA LEU A 35 0.67 4.05 -21.63
C LEU A 35 -0.34 3.74 -20.52
N VAL A 36 -1.21 2.76 -20.74
CA VAL A 36 -2.18 2.30 -19.74
C VAL A 36 -1.46 1.67 -18.55
N ARG A 37 -0.43 0.85 -18.80
CA ARG A 37 0.38 0.24 -17.73
C ARG A 37 1.05 1.32 -16.89
N ASP A 38 1.71 2.29 -17.52
CA ASP A 38 2.42 3.37 -16.84
C ASP A 38 1.45 4.25 -16.07
N ALA A 39 0.31 4.64 -16.65
CA ALA A 39 -0.71 5.42 -15.96
C ALA A 39 -1.29 4.67 -14.74
N ILE A 40 -1.51 3.36 -14.85
CA ILE A 40 -1.93 2.53 -13.72
C ILE A 40 -0.82 2.45 -12.68
N LEU A 41 0.43 2.17 -13.08
CA LEU A 41 1.56 2.08 -12.15
C LEU A 41 1.82 3.41 -11.46
N GLU A 42 1.77 4.53 -12.18
CA GLU A 42 1.91 5.87 -11.65
C GLU A 42 0.75 6.20 -10.72
N HIS A 43 -0.48 5.86 -11.06
CA HIS A 43 -1.63 6.06 -10.17
C HIS A 43 -1.50 5.22 -8.89
N LEU A 44 -1.11 3.95 -9.02
CA LEU A 44 -0.91 3.04 -7.89
C LEU A 44 0.33 3.40 -7.05
N ALA A 45 1.37 3.99 -7.66
CA ALA A 45 2.57 4.45 -7.00
C ALA A 45 2.40 5.83 -6.35
N SER A 46 1.58 6.71 -6.95
CA SER A 46 1.37 8.09 -6.49
C SER A 46 0.30 8.20 -5.40
N ASP A 47 -0.63 7.25 -5.32
CA ASP A 47 -1.68 7.32 -4.31
C ASP A 47 -2.24 5.92 -3.92
N ARG A 48 -2.07 5.57 -2.64
CA ARG A 48 -3.02 4.74 -1.86
C ARG A 48 -3.00 3.21 -1.96
N TRP A 49 -1.92 2.55 -2.38
CA TRP A 49 -1.74 1.13 -2.02
C TRP A 49 -0.89 0.89 -0.76
N THR A 50 -0.74 1.90 0.11
CA THR A 50 -0.41 1.61 1.52
C THR A 50 -1.67 1.00 2.16
N GLY A 51 -1.89 -0.29 1.97
CA GLY A 51 -3.01 -0.99 2.59
C GLY A 51 -3.01 -0.74 4.10
N ILE A 52 -4.16 -0.93 4.75
CA ILE A 52 -4.28 -0.88 6.22
C ILE A 52 -3.11 -1.63 6.91
N GLY A 53 -2.72 -2.78 6.33
CA GLY A 53 -1.57 -3.56 6.77
C GLY A 53 -0.24 -2.82 6.62
N GLU A 54 0.09 -2.27 5.46
CA GLU A 54 1.36 -1.56 5.24
C GLU A 54 1.46 -0.27 6.08
N THR A 55 0.35 0.46 6.22
CA THR A 55 0.29 1.63 7.11
C THR A 55 0.52 1.20 8.56
N ALA A 56 -0.12 0.11 9.01
CA ALA A 56 0.11 -0.43 10.34
C ALA A 56 1.56 -0.88 10.52
N GLU A 57 2.14 -1.59 9.55
CA GLU A 57 3.51 -2.09 9.58
C GLU A 57 4.53 -0.95 9.63
N ALA A 58 4.34 0.12 8.86
CA ALA A 58 5.20 1.31 8.90
C ALA A 58 5.17 1.98 10.28
N LEU A 59 3.98 2.15 10.86
CA LEU A 59 3.82 2.72 12.21
C LEU A 59 4.45 1.82 13.28
N LEU A 60 4.35 0.49 13.13
CA LEU A 60 4.97 -0.48 14.03
C LEU A 60 6.50 -0.45 13.93
N ARG A 61 7.08 -0.28 12.73
CA ARG A 61 8.54 -0.09 12.55
C ARG A 61 9.05 1.19 13.19
N ASN A 62 8.23 2.25 13.16
CA ASN A 62 8.53 3.52 13.85
C ASN A 62 8.42 3.42 15.39
N GLY A 63 8.11 2.24 15.93
CA GLY A 63 8.09 2.00 17.37
C GLY A 63 6.83 2.52 18.08
N LEU A 64 5.75 2.79 17.36
CA LEU A 64 4.47 3.14 17.98
C LEU A 64 3.86 1.93 18.68
N THR A 65 3.05 2.18 19.72
CA THR A 65 2.32 1.11 20.43
C THR A 65 1.12 0.61 19.62
N ASN A 66 0.58 -0.57 19.98
CA ASN A 66 -0.59 -1.12 19.28
C ASN A 66 -1.78 -0.15 19.26
N GLU A 67 -2.00 0.57 20.37
CA GLU A 67 -3.12 1.51 20.53
C GLU A 67 -2.96 2.74 19.63
N GLU A 68 -1.73 3.24 19.49
CA GLU A 68 -1.42 4.39 18.65
C GLU A 68 -1.49 4.06 17.17
N VAL A 69 -1.00 2.87 16.78
CA VAL A 69 -1.16 2.37 15.42
C VAL A 69 -2.64 2.23 15.09
N LEU A 70 -3.46 1.70 16.01
CA LEU A 70 -4.90 1.57 15.80
C LEU A 70 -5.58 2.93 15.66
N ALA A 71 -5.24 3.90 16.51
CA ALA A 71 -5.79 5.25 16.44
C ALA A 71 -5.45 5.94 15.11
N GLU A 72 -4.20 5.84 14.66
CA GLU A 72 -3.73 6.46 13.43
C GLU A 72 -4.29 5.77 12.18
N VAL A 73 -4.40 4.44 12.19
CA VAL A 73 -5.05 3.66 11.14
C VAL A 73 -6.54 4.01 11.04
N ARG A 74 -7.25 4.15 12.16
CA ARG A 74 -8.66 4.58 12.16
C ARG A 74 -8.84 6.03 11.70
N ARG A 75 -7.90 6.91 12.04
CA ARG A 75 -7.90 8.31 11.59
C ARG A 75 -7.73 8.40 10.06
N ARG A 76 -6.84 7.58 9.48
CA ARG A 76 -6.58 7.55 8.03
C ARG A 76 -7.61 6.72 7.25
N PHE A 77 -8.14 5.67 7.87
CA PHE A 77 -9.09 4.75 7.26
C PHE A 77 -10.34 4.58 8.15
N PRO A 78 -11.30 5.53 8.13
CA PRO A 78 -12.49 5.48 8.97
C PRO A 78 -13.46 4.33 8.62
N LYS A 79 -13.33 3.73 7.43
CA LYS A 79 -14.08 2.52 7.02
C LYS A 79 -13.35 1.21 7.34
N ALA A 80 -12.14 1.25 7.89
CA ALA A 80 -11.36 0.06 8.19
C ALA A 80 -11.92 -0.67 9.42
N ASN A 81 -12.21 -1.97 9.28
CA ASN A 81 -12.63 -2.81 10.40
C ASN A 81 -11.44 -3.32 11.24
N THR A 82 -10.36 -2.54 11.29
CA THR A 82 -9.12 -2.92 11.97
C THR A 82 -9.36 -2.95 13.47
N SER A 83 -9.05 -4.10 14.06
CA SER A 83 -9.14 -4.34 15.50
C SER A 83 -7.74 -4.33 16.13
N ALA A 84 -7.66 -4.14 17.45
CA ALA A 84 -6.40 -4.26 18.18
C ALA A 84 -5.74 -5.65 17.98
N ALA A 85 -6.56 -6.70 17.82
CA ALA A 85 -6.09 -8.05 17.52
C ALA A 85 -5.41 -8.13 16.13
N SER A 86 -5.96 -7.43 15.12
CA SER A 86 -5.34 -7.34 13.80
C SER A 86 -3.97 -6.65 13.87
N VAL A 87 -3.85 -5.56 14.63
CA VAL A 87 -2.57 -4.84 14.82
C VAL A 87 -1.53 -5.70 15.56
N ALA A 88 -1.95 -6.41 16.62
CA ALA A 88 -1.08 -7.34 17.33
C ALA A 88 -0.61 -8.51 16.44
N TRP A 89 -1.49 -9.01 15.57
CA TRP A 89 -1.13 -9.99 14.55
C TRP A 89 -0.12 -9.42 13.55
N TYR A 90 -0.33 -8.20 13.03
CA TYR A 90 0.63 -7.54 12.14
C TYR A 90 1.99 -7.39 12.80
N ARG A 91 2.08 -6.95 14.06
CA ARG A 91 3.36 -6.85 14.78
C ARG A 91 4.05 -8.21 14.90
N SER A 92 3.30 -9.24 15.23
CA SER A 92 3.83 -10.60 15.37
C SER A 92 4.30 -11.17 14.03
N ASN A 93 3.56 -10.91 12.95
CA ASN A 93 3.91 -11.29 11.59
C ASN A 93 5.12 -10.51 11.07
N LEU A 94 5.22 -9.22 11.41
CA LEU A 94 6.34 -8.35 11.04
C LEU A 94 7.63 -8.79 11.72
N ARG A 95 7.57 -9.10 13.02
CA ARG A 95 8.70 -9.64 13.78
C ARG A 95 9.24 -10.97 13.25
N LYS A 96 8.42 -11.78 12.59
CA LYS A 96 8.88 -13.01 11.92
C LYS A 96 9.69 -12.71 10.66
N ARG A 97 9.47 -11.56 10.03
CA ARG A 97 10.09 -11.15 8.76
C ARG A 97 11.24 -10.15 8.98
N ASP A 98 11.21 -9.44 10.10
CA ASP A 98 12.10 -8.33 10.42
C ASP A 98 12.29 -8.25 11.95
N ASP A 99 13.48 -8.59 12.44
CA ASP A 99 13.79 -8.67 13.88
C ASP A 99 14.00 -7.28 14.52
N ALA A 100 14.03 -6.21 13.70
CA ALA A 100 14.17 -4.84 14.17
C ALA A 100 12.87 -4.23 14.75
N VAL A 101 11.74 -4.93 14.65
CA VAL A 101 10.44 -4.41 15.09
C VAL A 101 10.27 -4.57 16.62
N PRO A 102 10.14 -3.47 17.38
CA PRO A 102 10.00 -3.53 18.83
C PRO A 102 8.66 -4.18 19.24
N THR A 103 8.70 -4.94 20.34
CA THR A 103 7.47 -5.41 21.00
C THR A 103 6.68 -4.26 21.60
N ASP A 104 5.39 -4.47 21.88
CA ASP A 104 4.54 -3.45 22.51
C ASP A 104 5.14 -2.92 23.82
N ALA A 105 5.68 -3.82 24.64
CA ALA A 105 6.33 -3.48 25.90
C ALA A 105 7.66 -2.73 25.74
N GLN A 106 8.33 -2.88 24.59
CA GLN A 106 9.53 -2.11 24.26
C GLN A 106 9.14 -0.73 23.70
N ALA A 107 8.13 -0.67 22.83
CA ALA A 107 7.56 0.57 22.32
C ALA A 107 7.06 1.48 23.45
N ARG A 108 6.36 0.90 24.44
CA ARG A 108 5.89 1.64 25.63
C ARG A 108 7.05 2.16 26.48
N ARG A 109 8.06 1.32 26.74
CA ARG A 109 9.26 1.72 27.50
C ARG A 109 10.10 2.79 26.80
N ASN A 110 10.15 2.78 25.47
CA ASN A 110 10.86 3.79 24.69
C ASN A 110 10.16 5.15 24.69
N ARG A 111 8.86 5.21 25.01
CA ARG A 111 8.12 6.47 25.19
C ARG A 111 8.20 7.06 26.58
N GLU A 112 8.54 6.24 27.58
CA GLU A 112 8.69 6.65 28.98
C GLU A 112 10.12 7.12 29.32
N ARG A 113 11.02 7.17 28.32
CA ARG A 113 12.37 7.74 28.39
C ARG A 113 12.43 9.08 27.66
#